data_AF-A0A9Q1BF70-F1
#
_entry.id   AF-A0A9Q1BF70-F1
#
_cell.length_a   1.000
_cell.length_b   1.000
_cell.length_c   1.000
_cell.angle_alpha   90.00
_cell.angle_beta   90.00
_cell.angle_gamma   90.00
#
_symmetry.space_group_name_H-M   'P 1'
#
loop_
_entity.id
_entity.type
_entity.pdbx_description
1 polymer ?
#
loop_
_entity_poly.entity_id
_entity_poly.type
_entity_poly.pdbx_seq_one_letter_code
_entity_poly.pdbx_strand_id
1 'polypeptide(L)'
;MRHRFLKGSSEVRRFIRSFVRSFVRSFVRSFVRSFVRSFVRSFVRSFVRSFVRSFVRSFVRSFVRSFVRSFVRSFVRSFVRSFVRSFVRSFVRSFVRSFIYSFIYLFIYLFGSSRKAL
;
A
#
# COMPACT_ATOMS: atom_id res chain seq x y z
N MET A 1 1.82 -85.27 3.31
CA MET A 1 2.50 -84.22 2.50
C MET A 1 1.70 -82.92 2.37
N ARG A 2 0.37 -82.93 2.13
CA ARG A 2 -0.48 -81.71 2.02
C ARG A 2 -0.36 -80.72 3.19
N HIS A 3 -0.25 -81.20 4.43
CA HIS A 3 -0.16 -80.34 5.63
C HIS A 3 1.14 -79.52 5.71
N ARG A 4 2.26 -80.02 5.15
CA ARG A 4 3.53 -79.28 5.07
C ARG A 4 3.50 -78.21 3.96
N PHE A 5 2.87 -78.52 2.83
CA PHE A 5 2.66 -77.56 1.73
C PHE A 5 1.75 -76.39 2.13
N LEU A 6 0.64 -76.66 2.83
CA LEU A 6 -0.26 -75.62 3.35
C LEU A 6 0.40 -74.76 4.44
N LYS A 7 1.27 -75.35 5.26
CA LYS A 7 2.05 -74.59 6.26
C LYS A 7 3.04 -73.65 5.59
N GLY A 8 3.79 -74.14 4.59
CA GLY A 8 4.72 -73.32 3.79
C GLY A 8 4.04 -72.17 3.05
N SER A 9 2.89 -72.40 2.43
CA SER A 9 2.15 -71.32 1.74
C SER A 9 1.59 -70.28 2.72
N SER A 10 1.19 -70.69 3.92
CA SER A 10 0.71 -69.77 4.97
C SER A 10 1.81 -68.88 5.55
N GLU A 11 3.04 -69.40 5.68
CA GLU A 11 4.21 -68.67 6.16
C GLU A 11 4.65 -67.62 5.14
N VAL A 12 4.74 -67.99 3.86
CA VAL A 12 5.05 -67.07 2.75
C VAL A 12 4.02 -65.94 2.69
N ARG A 13 2.73 -66.26 2.80
CA ARG A 13 1.66 -65.26 2.79
C ARG A 13 1.74 -64.31 3.99
N ARG A 14 2.10 -64.81 5.18
CA ARG A 14 2.31 -63.99 6.39
C ARG A 14 3.52 -63.07 6.23
N PHE A 15 4.62 -63.60 5.71
CA PHE A 15 5.85 -62.84 5.46
C PHE A 15 5.60 -61.69 4.48
N ILE A 16 5.04 -61.99 3.29
CA ILE A 16 4.72 -60.98 2.27
C ILE A 16 3.81 -59.90 2.86
N ARG A 17 2.76 -60.28 3.59
CA ARG A 17 1.85 -59.32 4.22
C ARG A 17 2.56 -58.42 5.23
N SER A 18 3.42 -59.00 6.07
CA SER A 18 4.16 -58.25 7.09
C SER A 18 5.17 -57.29 6.47
N PHE A 19 5.88 -57.75 5.43
CA PHE A 19 6.89 -56.98 4.72
C PHE A 19 6.26 -55.82 3.95
N VAL A 20 5.21 -56.09 3.16
CA VAL A 20 4.47 -55.04 2.44
C VAL A 20 3.91 -54.02 3.42
N ARG A 21 3.31 -54.47 4.53
CA ARG A 21 2.77 -53.54 5.54
C ARG A 21 3.87 -52.70 6.19
N SER A 22 5.01 -53.27 6.56
CA SER A 22 6.09 -52.52 7.22
C SER A 22 6.78 -51.57 6.25
N PHE A 23 7.06 -52.02 5.03
CA PHE A 23 7.70 -51.26 3.97
C PHE A 23 6.83 -50.09 3.52
N VAL A 24 5.55 -50.34 3.19
CA VAL A 24 4.63 -49.28 2.79
C VAL A 24 4.48 -48.28 3.93
N ARG A 25 4.34 -48.74 5.18
CA ARG A 25 4.20 -47.83 6.31
C ARG A 25 5.45 -46.98 6.55
N SER A 26 6.64 -47.57 6.49
CA SER A 26 7.89 -46.83 6.72
C SER A 26 8.20 -45.88 5.57
N PHE A 27 8.03 -46.35 4.33
CA PHE A 27 8.27 -45.58 3.12
C PHE A 27 7.31 -44.41 3.01
N VAL A 28 6.00 -44.65 3.09
CA VAL A 28 4.99 -43.59 3.02
C VAL A 28 5.21 -42.59 4.16
N ARG A 29 5.45 -43.05 5.39
CA ARG A 29 5.68 -42.14 6.51
C ARG A 29 6.93 -41.29 6.32
N SER A 30 8.03 -41.89 5.87
CA SER A 30 9.30 -41.17 5.66
C SER A 30 9.21 -40.21 4.49
N PHE A 31 8.72 -40.69 3.34
CA PHE A 31 8.59 -39.92 2.12
C PHE A 31 7.59 -38.77 2.28
N VAL A 32 6.38 -39.04 2.76
CA VAL A 32 5.38 -37.98 2.98
C VAL A 32 5.92 -36.97 3.98
N ARG A 33 6.53 -37.41 5.08
CA ARG A 33 7.06 -36.49 6.09
C ARG A 33 8.20 -35.64 5.55
N SER A 34 9.14 -36.22 4.80
CA SER A 34 10.28 -35.48 4.26
C SER A 34 9.87 -34.57 3.11
N PHE A 35 9.10 -35.09 2.16
CA PHE A 35 8.65 -34.37 0.97
C PHE A 35 7.70 -33.24 1.35
N VAL A 36 6.63 -33.52 2.10
CA VAL A 36 5.67 -32.48 2.51
C VAL A 36 6.39 -31.42 3.34
N ARG A 37 7.23 -31.82 4.30
CA ARG A 37 7.94 -30.84 5.13
C ARG A 37 8.90 -29.98 4.29
N SER A 38 9.65 -30.59 3.38
CA SER A 38 10.62 -29.87 2.56
C SER A 38 9.91 -28.96 1.56
N PHE A 39 8.96 -29.51 0.81
CA PHE A 39 8.21 -28.81 -0.23
C PHE A 39 7.35 -27.70 0.35
N VAL A 40 6.54 -27.97 1.38
CA VAL A 40 5.72 -26.93 2.01
C VAL A 40 6.62 -25.85 2.60
N ARG A 41 7.71 -26.20 3.29
CA ARG A 41 8.59 -25.20 3.87
C ARG A 41 9.28 -24.35 2.80
N SER A 42 9.79 -24.94 1.73
CA SER A 42 10.50 -24.22 0.67
C SER A 42 9.53 -23.39 -0.16
N PHE A 43 8.42 -23.99 -0.59
CA PHE A 43 7.40 -23.34 -1.40
C PHE A 43 6.72 -22.21 -0.64
N VAL A 44 6.19 -22.46 0.56
CA VAL A 44 5.54 -21.41 1.37
C VAL A 44 6.53 -20.30 1.68
N ARG A 45 7.76 -20.63 2.10
CA ARG A 45 8.75 -19.59 2.39
C ARG A 45 9.10 -18.76 1.16
N SER A 46 9.32 -19.39 0.01
CA SER A 46 9.71 -18.70 -1.22
C SER A 46 8.54 -17.87 -1.78
N PHE A 47 7.37 -18.49 -1.89
CA PHE A 47 6.16 -17.86 -2.41
C PHE A 47 5.71 -16.71 -1.51
N VAL A 48 5.54 -16.94 -0.21
CA VAL A 48 5.13 -15.87 0.72
C VAL A 48 6.15 -14.75 0.73
N ARG A 49 7.46 -15.06 0.80
CA ARG A 49 8.50 -14.01 0.81
C ARG A 49 8.52 -13.21 -0.48
N SER A 50 8.40 -13.87 -1.64
CA SER A 50 8.42 -13.19 -2.94
C SER A 50 7.15 -12.39 -3.19
N PHE A 51 5.99 -13.00 -2.98
CA PHE A 51 4.68 -12.39 -3.15
C PHE A 51 4.47 -11.22 -2.19
N VAL A 52 4.69 -11.42 -0.89
CA VAL A 52 4.53 -10.33 0.09
C VAL A 52 5.50 -9.22 -0.22
N ARG A 53 6.77 -9.52 -0.51
CA ARG A 53 7.75 -8.48 -0.84
C ARG A 53 7.37 -7.73 -2.11
N SER A 54 6.96 -8.42 -3.17
CA SER A 54 6.63 -7.78 -4.45
C SER A 54 5.35 -6.96 -4.34
N PHE A 55 4.30 -7.54 -3.75
CA PHE A 55 3.00 -6.91 -3.57
C PHE A 55 3.08 -5.72 -2.62
N VAL A 56 3.67 -5.88 -1.44
CA VAL A 56 3.81 -4.77 -0.49
C VAL A 56 4.65 -3.67 -1.12
N ARG A 57 5.78 -4.00 -1.76
CA ARG A 57 6.62 -2.98 -2.40
C ARG A 57 5.89 -2.28 -3.54
N SER A 58 5.17 -2.98 -4.40
CA SER A 58 4.47 -2.39 -5.54
C SER A 58 3.27 -1.56 -5.08
N PHE A 59 2.44 -2.12 -4.20
CA PHE A 59 1.26 -1.47 -3.66
C PHE A 59 1.63 -0.23 -2.85
N VAL A 60 2.52 -0.36 -1.86
CA VAL A 60 2.94 0.78 -1.03
C VAL A 60 3.57 1.86 -1.90
N ARG A 61 4.47 1.50 -2.82
CA ARG A 61 5.10 2.50 -3.71
C ARG A 61 4.07 3.19 -4.60
N SER A 62 3.14 2.43 -5.19
CA SER A 62 2.09 2.94 -6.06
C SER A 62 1.16 3.87 -5.29
N PHE A 63 0.61 3.38 -4.19
CA PHE A 63 -0.37 4.07 -3.36
C PHE A 63 0.24 5.33 -2.74
N VAL A 64 1.40 5.22 -2.09
CA VAL A 64 2.06 6.38 -1.48
C VAL A 64 2.39 7.41 -2.57
N ARG A 65 2.93 7.00 -3.71
CA ARG A 65 3.24 7.93 -4.79
C ARG A 65 1.99 8.61 -5.35
N SER A 66 0.90 7.88 -5.58
CA SER A 66 -0.32 8.44 -6.15
C SER A 66 -1.02 9.34 -5.14
N PHE A 67 -1.16 8.88 -3.90
CA PHE A 67 -1.80 9.61 -2.82
C PHE A 67 -1.04 10.88 -2.49
N VAL A 68 0.27 10.80 -2.22
CA VAL A 68 1.09 11.99 -1.93
C VAL A 68 1.06 12.96 -3.10
N ARG A 69 1.25 12.48 -4.34
CA ARG A 69 1.21 13.37 -5.51
C ARG A 69 -0.15 14.05 -5.67
N SER A 70 -1.24 13.31 -5.52
CA SER A 70 -2.60 13.84 -5.69
C SER A 70 -2.95 14.81 -4.57
N PHE A 71 -2.73 14.41 -3.32
CA PHE A 71 -3.02 15.19 -2.13
C PHE A 71 -2.19 16.47 -2.12
N VAL A 72 -0.86 16.38 -2.26
CA VAL A 72 0.02 17.55 -2.27
C VAL A 72 -0.36 18.48 -3.42
N ARG A 73 -0.55 17.95 -4.64
CA ARG A 73 -0.93 18.79 -5.78
C ARG A 73 -2.28 19.49 -5.55
N SER A 74 -3.28 18.78 -5.04
CA SER A 74 -4.62 19.32 -4.80
C SER A 74 -4.59 20.36 -3.68
N PHE A 75 -4.00 19.99 -2.54
CA PHE A 75 -3.90 20.85 -1.36
C PHE A 75 -3.10 22.11 -1.67
N VAL A 76 -1.89 21.98 -2.21
CA VAL A 76 -1.05 23.13 -2.56
C VAL A 76 -1.75 24.01 -3.58
N ARG A 77 -2.32 23.43 -4.66
CA ARG A 77 -3.02 24.22 -5.67
C ARG A 77 -4.23 24.96 -5.07
N SER A 78 -5.03 24.29 -4.24
CA SER A 78 -6.22 24.89 -3.64
C SER A 78 -5.85 25.97 -2.64
N PHE A 79 -4.93 25.66 -1.72
CA PHE A 79 -4.47 26.58 -0.68
C PHE A 79 -3.80 27.81 -1.28
N VAL A 80 -2.81 27.61 -2.17
CA VAL A 80 -2.11 28.73 -2.84
C VAL A 80 -3.10 29.57 -3.64
N ARG A 81 -3.97 28.95 -4.44
CA ARG A 81 -4.96 29.69 -5.23
C ARG A 81 -5.91 30.49 -4.34
N SER A 82 -6.40 29.90 -3.25
CA SER A 82 -7.34 30.55 -2.34
C SER A 82 -6.66 31.69 -1.58
N PHE A 83 -5.51 31.41 -0.98
CA PHE A 83 -4.74 32.38 -0.21
C PHE A 83 -4.29 33.56 -1.08
N VAL A 84 -3.65 33.29 -2.23
CA VAL A 84 -3.20 34.35 -3.14
C VAL A 84 -4.39 35.15 -3.65
N ARG A 85 -5.47 34.49 -4.09
CA ARG A 85 -6.66 35.21 -4.57
C ARG A 85 -7.29 36.08 -3.49
N SER A 86 -7.42 35.57 -2.27
CA SER A 86 -8.02 36.31 -1.16
C SER A 86 -7.13 37.48 -0.73
N PHE A 87 -5.83 37.21 -0.52
CA PHE A 87 -4.85 38.21 -0.10
C PHE A 87 -4.72 39.32 -1.14
N VAL A 88 -4.48 38.97 -2.41
CA VAL A 88 -4.34 39.95 -3.49
C VAL A 88 -5.62 40.75 -3.64
N ARG A 89 -6.80 40.10 -3.66
CA ARG A 89 -8.07 40.82 -3.79
C ARG A 89 -8.32 41.76 -2.62
N SER A 90 -8.04 41.33 -1.40
CA SER A 90 -8.25 42.15 -0.19
C SER A 90 -7.27 43.32 -0.16
N PHE A 91 -5.98 43.03 -0.35
CA PHE A 91 -4.92 44.04 -0.30
C PHE A 91 -5.09 45.08 -1.40
N VAL A 92 -5.26 44.65 -2.66
CA VAL A 92 -5.46 45.56 -3.79
C VAL A 92 -6.72 46.40 -3.59
N ARG A 93 -7.85 45.79 -3.19
CA ARG A 93 -9.09 46.53 -2.95
C ARG A 93 -8.94 47.55 -1.83
N SER A 94 -8.29 47.19 -0.73
CA SER A 94 -8.11 48.08 0.41
C SER A 94 -7.16 49.22 0.08
N PHE A 95 -6.02 48.91 -0.53
CA PHE A 95 -5.01 49.89 -0.93
C PHE A 95 -5.57 50.88 -1.95
N VAL A 96 -6.18 50.40 -3.03
CA VAL A 96 -6.78 51.25 -4.08
C VAL A 96 -7.87 52.13 -3.47
N ARG A 97 -8.75 51.56 -2.64
CA ARG A 97 -9.81 52.31 -1.98
C ARG A 97 -9.22 53.42 -1.09
N SER A 98 -8.29 53.08 -0.20
CA SER A 98 -7.65 54.03 0.70
C SER A 98 -6.93 55.15 -0.06
N PHE A 99 -6.18 54.80 -1.10
CA PHE A 99 -5.47 55.78 -1.93
C PHE A 99 -6.42 56.73 -2.64
N ILE A 100 -7.48 56.22 -3.26
CA ILE A 100 -8.50 57.06 -3.92
C ILE A 100 -9.20 57.98 -2.92
N TYR A 101 -9.64 57.48 -1.76
CA TYR A 101 -10.28 58.31 -0.75
C TYR A 101 -9.34 59.40 -0.23
N SER A 102 -8.08 59.05 0.05
CA SER A 102 -7.08 60.01 0.52
C SER A 102 -6.79 61.08 -0.52
N PHE A 103 -6.66 60.70 -1.80
CA PHE A 103 -6.43 61.63 -2.89
C PHE A 103 -7.61 62.57 -3.12
N ILE A 104 -8.84 62.05 -3.12
CA ILE A 104 -10.07 62.86 -3.23
C ILE A 104 -10.17 63.84 -2.05
N TYR A 105 -9.95 63.37 -0.82
CA TYR A 105 -10.01 64.21 0.37
C TYR A 105 -8.97 65.34 0.31
N LEU A 106 -7.73 65.01 -0.07
CA LEU A 106 -6.64 65.97 -0.26
C LEU A 106 -7.00 67.01 -1.32
N PHE A 107 -7.55 66.57 -2.46
CA PHE A 107 -7.96 67.46 -3.54
C PHE A 107 -9.08 68.41 -3.10
N ILE A 108 -10.12 67.90 -2.42
CA ILE A 108 -11.20 68.72 -1.87
C ILE A 108 -10.68 69.72 -0.85
N TYR A 109 -9.76 69.30 0.02
CA TYR A 109 -9.18 70.19 1.04
C TYR A 109 -8.37 71.33 0.40
N LEU A 110 -7.44 71.01 -0.51
CA LEU A 110 -6.59 72.00 -1.18
C LEU A 110 -7.39 72.97 -2.07
N PHE A 111 -8.24 72.45 -2.96
CA PHE A 111 -8.96 73.29 -3.92
C PHE A 111 -10.26 73.89 -3.35
N GLY A 112 -10.89 73.22 -2.39
CA GLY A 112 -12.09 73.71 -1.71
C GLY A 112 -11.80 74.78 -0.66
N SER A 113 -10.66 74.70 0.04
CA SER A 113 -10.21 75.77 0.95
C SER A 113 -9.77 77.02 0.19
N SER A 114 -9.12 76.85 -0.97
CA SER A 114 -8.69 77.98 -1.82
C SER A 114 -9.85 78.82 -2.37
N ARG A 115 -11.08 78.29 -2.46
CA ARG A 115 -12.27 79.06 -2.87
C ARG A 115 -12.96 79.83 -1.74
N LYS A 116 -12.59 79.56 -0.48
CA LYS A 116 -13.15 80.26 0.69
C LYS A 116 -12.22 81.37 1.22
N ALA A 117 -10.99 81.44 0.71
CA ALA A 117 -9.99 82.43 1.09
C ALA A 117 -9.86 83.60 0.10
N LEU A 118 -10.80 83.70 -0.86
CA LEU A 118 -10.95 84.77 -1.84
C LEU A 118 -12.34 85.37 -1.66
#